data_AF-M0CPY3-F1
#
_entry.id   AF-M0CPY3-F1
#
_cell.length_a   1.000
_cell.length_b   1.000
_cell.length_c   1.000
_cell.angle_alpha   90.00
_cell.angle_beta   90.00
_cell.angle_gamma   90.00
#
_symmetry.space_group_name_H-M   'P 1'
#
loop_
_entity.id
_entity.type
_entity.pdbx_description
1 polymer ?
#
loop_
_entity_poly.entity_id
_entity_poly.type
_entity_poly.pdbx_seq_one_letter_code
_entity_poly.pdbx_strand_id
1 'polypeptide(L)' 'MTDRQFEVFLTALDAWYYDVPREATLTAVASALGVTKSTCSDVLHRAESAVARWFADESVDSRERA' A
#
# COMPACT_ATOMS: atom_id res chain seq x y z
N MET A 1 7.99 2.93 7.31
CA MET A 1 7.83 2.11 6.09
C MET A 1 9.22 1.84 5.53
N THR A 2 9.48 0.64 5.00
CA THR A 2 10.78 0.33 4.35
C THR A 2 10.75 0.64 2.86
N ASP A 3 11.91 0.75 2.22
CA ASP A 3 12.01 0.99 0.76
C ASP A 3 11.24 -0.07 -0.04
N ARG A 4 11.33 -1.34 0.37
CA ARG A 4 10.57 -2.41 -0.28
C ARG A 4 9.07 -2.28 -0.07
N GLN A 5 8.61 -1.85 1.10
CA GLN A 5 7.18 -1.59 1.33
C GLN A 5 6.69 -0.45 0.45
N PHE A 6 7.50 0.60 0.31
CA PHE A 6 7.18 1.75 -0.52
C PHE A 6 7.10 1.41 -1.99
N GLU A 7 8.10 0.70 -2.53
CA GLU A 7 8.14 0.25 -3.92
C GLU A 7 6.90 -0.59 -4.27
N VAL A 8 6.56 -1.57 -3.44
CA VAL A 8 5.41 -2.44 -3.69
C VAL A 8 4.09 -1.66 -3.61
N PHE A 9 3.97 -0.73 -2.65
CA PHE A 9 2.79 0.11 -2.51
C PHE A 9 2.60 1.06 -3.70
N LEU A 10 3.66 1.72 -4.16
CA LEU A 10 3.61 2.57 -5.35
C LEU A 10 3.28 1.76 -6.61
N THR A 11 3.87 0.58 -6.77
CA THR A 11 3.55 -0.29 -7.91
C THR A 11 2.07 -0.68 -7.91
N ALA A 12 1.48 -0.92 -6.74
CA ALA A 12 0.06 -1.21 -6.62
C ALA A 12 -0.81 0.01 -6.98
N LEU A 13 -0.42 1.23 -6.57
CA LEU A 13 -1.10 2.47 -6.97
C LEU A 13 -1.02 2.69 -8.49
N ASP A 14 0.18 2.60 -9.07
CA ASP A 14 0.40 2.80 -10.50
C ASP A 14 -0.31 1.73 -11.35
N ALA A 15 -0.52 0.55 -10.78
CA ALA A 15 -1.30 -0.51 -11.40
C ALA A 15 -2.81 -0.33 -11.23
N TRP A 16 -3.31 0.70 -10.54
CA TRP A 16 -4.75 0.88 -10.28
C TRP A 16 -5.35 -0.24 -9.41
N TYR A 17 -4.53 -0.81 -8.50
CA TYR A 17 -4.96 -1.85 -7.56
C TYR A 17 -5.91 -1.31 -6.48
N TYR A 18 -5.80 -0.03 -6.15
CA TYR A 18 -6.62 0.63 -5.11
C TYR A 18 -7.84 1.37 -5.66
N ASP A 19 -8.05 1.34 -6.98
CA ASP A 19 -9.17 2.02 -7.62
C ASP A 19 -10.53 1.40 -7.30
N VAL A 20 -11.58 2.18 -7.51
CA VAL A 20 -12.96 1.78 -7.30
C VAL A 20 -13.78 2.12 -8.56
N PRO A 21 -14.11 1.12 -9.41
CA PRO A 21 -13.78 -0.31 -9.30
C PRO A 21 -12.29 -0.60 -9.50
N ARG A 22 -11.79 -1.67 -8.88
CA ARG A 22 -10.39 -2.10 -8.98
C ARG A 22 -10.04 -2.55 -10.40
N GLU A 23 -8.99 -1.97 -10.98
CA GLU A 23 -8.58 -2.29 -12.35
C GLU A 23 -7.38 -3.27 -12.43
N ALA A 24 -6.63 -3.46 -11.34
CA ALA A 24 -5.61 -4.51 -11.25
C ALA A 24 -5.81 -5.49 -10.11
N THR A 25 -5.29 -6.71 -10.30
CA THR A 25 -5.28 -7.75 -9.27
C THR A 25 -3.96 -7.77 -8.51
N LEU A 26 -3.98 -8.33 -7.29
CA LEU A 26 -2.77 -8.57 -6.51
C LEU A 26 -1.75 -9.45 -7.27
N THR A 27 -2.25 -10.38 -8.10
CA THR A 27 -1.39 -11.21 -8.96
C THR A 27 -0.69 -10.36 -10.02
N ALA A 28 -1.36 -9.37 -10.62
CA ALA A 28 -0.75 -8.47 -11.59
C ALA A 28 0.39 -7.64 -10.97
N VAL A 29 0.16 -7.10 -9.77
CA VAL A 29 1.19 -6.37 -9.01
C VAL A 29 2.37 -7.29 -8.67
N ALA A 30 2.10 -8.52 -8.20
CA ALA A 30 3.15 -9.50 -7.91
C ALA A 30 3.99 -9.85 -9.15
N SER A 31 3.33 -10.02 -10.31
CA SER A 31 4.00 -10.27 -11.60
C SER A 31 4.87 -9.10 -12.03
N ALA A 32 4.40 -7.85 -11.87
CA ALA A 32 5.17 -6.65 -12.20
C ALA A 32 6.47 -6.54 -11.39
N LEU A 33 6.45 -7.05 -10.16
CA LEU A 33 7.59 -7.01 -9.22
C LEU A 33 8.45 -8.27 -9.23
N GLY A 34 8.11 -9.27 -10.05
CA GLY A 34 8.81 -10.56 -10.08
C GLY A 34 8.78 -11.33 -8.75
N VAL A 35 7.71 -11.20 -7.97
CA VAL A 35 7.55 -11.88 -6.67
C VAL A 35 6.32 -12.78 -6.64
N THR A 36 6.27 -13.65 -5.63
CA THR A 36 5.08 -14.46 -5.38
C THR A 36 3.91 -13.58 -4.92
N LYS A 37 2.67 -14.04 -5.17
CA LYS A 37 1.47 -13.37 -4.68
C LYS A 37 1.45 -13.23 -3.15
N SER A 38 1.89 -14.24 -2.40
CA SER A 38 1.94 -14.18 -0.93
C SER A 38 2.96 -13.15 -0.45
N THR A 39 4.16 -13.13 -1.03
CA THR A 39 5.16 -12.10 -0.72
C THR A 39 4.64 -10.69 -1.01
N CYS A 40 3.98 -10.50 -2.16
CA CYS A 40 3.37 -9.21 -2.50
C CYS A 40 2.30 -8.80 -1.47
N SER A 41 1.41 -9.74 -1.12
CA SER A 41 0.38 -9.55 -0.10
C SER A 41 0.97 -9.13 1.25
N ASP A 42 1.99 -9.83 1.73
CA ASP A 42 2.60 -9.58 3.04
C ASP A 42 3.33 -8.24 3.09
N VAL A 43 3.92 -7.81 1.96
CA VAL A 43 4.58 -6.50 1.87
C VAL A 43 3.54 -5.39 1.80
N LEU A 44 2.50 -5.51 0.96
CA LEU A 44 1.40 -4.54 0.90
C LEU A 44 0.72 -4.38 2.24
N HIS A 45 0.38 -5.48 2.92
CA HIS A 45 -0.30 -5.39 4.21
C HIS A 45 0.52 -4.61 5.26
N ARG A 46 1.84 -4.77 5.25
CA ARG A 46 2.75 -4.01 6.13
C ARG A 46 2.87 -2.54 5.72
N ALA A 47 2.89 -2.25 4.41
CA ALA A 47 2.87 -0.89 3.89
C ALA A 47 1.56 -0.18 4.26
N GLU A 48 0.42 -0.80 3.98
CA GLU A 48 -0.92 -0.33 4.33
C GLU A 48 -1.07 -0.09 5.84
N SER A 49 -0.55 -1.00 6.67
CA SER A 49 -0.53 -0.81 8.13
C SER A 49 0.29 0.41 8.55
N ALA A 50 1.40 0.70 7.88
CA ALA A 50 2.19 1.90 8.15
C ALA A 50 1.44 3.17 7.74
N VAL A 51 0.80 3.17 6.57
CA VAL A 51 -0.03 4.28 6.08
C VAL A 51 -1.22 4.54 7.00
N ALA A 52 -1.93 3.49 7.43
CA ALA A 52 -3.08 3.61 8.33
C ALA A 52 -2.67 4.21 9.69
N ARG A 53 -1.53 3.80 10.25
CA ARG A 53 -1.01 4.38 11.50
C ARG A 53 -0.62 5.84 11.32
N TRP A 54 0.11 6.16 10.26
CA TRP A 54 0.50 7.54 9.96
C TRP A 54 -0.73 8.43 9.78
N PHE A 55 -1.72 8.00 9.00
CA PHE A 55 -2.95 8.74 8.78
C PHE A 55 -3.72 8.98 10.09
N ALA A 56 -3.79 7.97 10.96
CA ALA A 56 -4.46 8.09 12.25
C ALA A 56 -3.77 9.12 13.16
N ASP A 57 -2.43 9.09 13.22
CA ASP A 57 -1.60 10.02 13.99
C ASP A 57 -1.76 11.47 13.50
N GLU A 58 -1.60 11.68 12.18
CA GLU A 58 -1.75 12.98 11.54
C GLU A 58 -3.17 13.55 11.70
N SER A 59 -4.19 12.69 11.59
CA SER A 59 -5.58 13.10 11.77
C SER A 59 -5.90 13.48 13.21
N VAL A 60 -5.21 12.90 14.20
CA VAL A 60 -5.37 13.27 15.62
C VAL A 60 -4.70 14.62 15.86
N ASP A 61 -3.45 14.81 15.44
CA ASP A 61 -2.72 16.08 15.60
C ASP A 61 -3.46 17.24 14.91
N SER A 62 -3.97 17.02 13.69
CA SER A 62 -4.76 18.03 12.95
C SER A 62 -6.07 18.42 13.66
N ARG A 63 -6.68 17.51 14.42
CA ARG A 63 -7.90 17.80 15.20
C ARG A 63 -7.61 18.49 16.52
N GLU A 64 -6.43 18.29 17.11
CA GLU A 64 -6.01 18.97 18.34
C GLU A 64 -5.54 20.41 18.09
N ARG A 65 -5.10 20.72 16.86
CA ARG A 65 -4.69 22.07 16.44
C ARG A 65 -5.84 22.97 15.95
N ALA A 66 -7.03 22.41 15.73
CA ALA A 66 -8.22 23.11 15.22
C ALA A 66 -9.11 23.60 16.37
#